data_AF-A0A1W9Q028-F1
#
_entry.id   AF-A0A1W9Q028-F1
#
_cell.length_a   1.000
_cell.length_b   1.000
_cell.length_c   1.000
_cell.angle_alpha   90.00
_cell.angle_beta   90.00
_cell.angle_gamma   90.00
#
_symmetry.space_group_name_H-M   'P 1'
#
loop_
_entity.id
_entity.type
_entity.pdbx_description
1 polymer ?
#
loop_
_entity_poly.entity_id
_entity_poly.type
_entity_poly.pdbx_seq_one_letter_code
_entity_poly.pdbx_strand_id
1 'polypeptide(L)'
;MEDVGVSITSVYNKLNGIEADTSAELVRYAAGQVEPIMLKLLGKMHPLLPGKRIKLLDGNCIEKSHHRIKELRSIAAGPLPGKSLVVYDPLLRTIVARGLSSGNMGNILSS
;
A
#
# COMPACT_ATOMS: atom_id res chain seq x y z
N MET A 1 -25.62 -2.76 11.72
CA MET A 1 -24.53 -3.14 10.81
C MET A 1 -24.94 -2.60 9.45
N GLU A 2 -24.38 -1.47 9.03
CA GLU A 2 -24.76 -0.85 7.75
C GLU A 2 -24.32 -1.76 6.61
N ASP A 3 -25.31 -2.29 5.89
CA ASP A 3 -25.10 -3.12 4.71
C ASP A 3 -24.72 -2.18 3.57
N VAL A 4 -23.45 -2.23 3.15
CA VAL A 4 -22.97 -1.48 2.00
C VAL A 4 -23.81 -1.94 0.80
N GLY A 5 -24.68 -1.08 0.27
CA GLY A 5 -25.71 -1.40 -0.72
C GLY A 5 -25.22 -1.82 -2.11
N VAL A 6 -24.04 -2.42 -2.20
CA VAL A 6 -23.44 -2.97 -3.42
C VAL A 6 -22.87 -4.35 -3.12
N SER A 7 -22.94 -5.26 -4.10
CA SER A 7 -22.35 -6.59 -3.94
C SER A 7 -20.83 -6.49 -3.75
N ILE A 8 -20.28 -7.38 -2.91
CA ILE A 8 -18.83 -7.53 -2.72
C ILE A 8 -18.10 -7.66 -4.07
N THR A 9 -18.71 -8.37 -5.02
CA THR A 9 -18.23 -8.49 -6.41
C THR A 9 -18.12 -7.15 -7.13
N SER A 10 -19.09 -6.24 -6.95
CA SER A 10 -19.06 -4.90 -7.54
C SER A 10 -17.95 -4.03 -6.94
N VAL A 11 -17.68 -4.21 -5.64
CA VAL A 11 -16.54 -3.57 -4.98
C VAL A 11 -15.22 -4.05 -5.59
N TYR A 12 -15.02 -5.37 -5.70
CA TYR A 12 -13.80 -5.92 -6.30
C TYR A 12 -13.63 -5.59 -7.77
N ASN A 13 -14.71 -5.55 -8.55
CA ASN A 13 -14.66 -5.12 -9.96
C ASN A 13 -14.23 -3.66 -10.08
N LYS A 14 -14.72 -2.79 -9.18
CA LYS A 14 -14.28 -1.40 -9.13
C LYS A 14 -12.79 -1.32 -8.78
N LEU A 15 -12.36 -2.03 -7.73
CA LEU A 15 -10.96 -2.10 -7.31
C LEU A 15 -10.03 -2.64 -8.40
N ASN A 16 -10.45 -3.64 -9.18
CA ASN A 16 -9.70 -4.18 -10.32
C ASN A 16 -9.52 -3.16 -11.46
N GLY A 17 -10.36 -2.13 -11.53
CA GLY A 17 -10.22 -1.01 -12.46
C GLY A 17 -9.51 0.21 -11.89
N ILE A 18 -9.09 0.18 -10.62
CA ILE A 18 -8.38 1.29 -9.99
C ILE A 18 -6.90 1.22 -10.36
N GLU A 19 -6.37 2.31 -10.94
CA GLU A 19 -4.95 2.42 -11.25
C GLU A 19 -4.10 2.30 -9.99
N ALA A 20 -2.94 1.66 -10.11
CA ALA A 20 -2.06 1.39 -8.97
C ALA A 20 -1.68 2.66 -8.19
N ASP A 21 -1.65 3.81 -8.87
CA ASP A 21 -1.40 5.12 -8.29
C ASP A 21 -2.55 5.62 -7.39
N THR A 22 -3.80 5.29 -7.72
CA THR A 22 -4.97 5.65 -6.89
C THR A 22 -4.98 4.84 -5.59
N SER A 23 -4.67 3.54 -5.66
CA SER A 23 -4.51 2.73 -4.45
C SER A 23 -3.35 3.25 -3.57
N ALA A 24 -2.26 3.69 -4.21
CA ALA A 24 -1.13 4.30 -3.52
C ALA A 24 -1.50 5.64 -2.86
N GLU A 25 -2.31 6.47 -3.52
CA GLU A 25 -2.83 7.72 -2.94
C GLU A 25 -3.72 7.48 -1.73
N LEU A 26 -4.57 6.44 -1.75
CA LEU A 26 -5.40 6.10 -0.59
C LEU A 26 -4.55 5.79 0.64
N VAL A 27 -3.45 5.05 0.46
CA VAL A 27 -2.50 4.76 1.55
C VAL A 27 -1.81 6.05 2.04
N ARG A 28 -1.38 6.93 1.13
CA ARG A 28 -0.80 8.23 1.49
C ARG A 28 -1.76 9.10 2.30
N TYR A 29 -3.00 9.20 1.82
CA TYR A 29 -4.06 9.93 2.50
C TYR A 29 -4.28 9.39 3.92
N ALA A 30 -4.46 8.07 4.07
CA ALA A 30 -4.66 7.44 5.37
C ALA A 30 -3.48 7.66 6.32
N ALA A 31 -2.24 7.54 5.83
CA ALA A 31 -1.03 7.81 6.62
C ALA A 31 -1.00 9.26 7.12
N GLY A 32 -1.30 10.23 6.25
CA GLY A 32 -1.35 11.66 6.62
C GLY A 32 -2.46 11.99 7.63
N GLN A 33 -3.60 11.29 7.59
CA GLN A 33 -4.66 11.48 8.60
C GLN A 33 -4.25 10.96 9.99
N VAL A 34 -3.45 9.89 10.03
CA VAL A 34 -3.05 9.22 11.28
C VAL A 34 -1.80 9.86 11.91
N GLU A 35 -0.91 10.47 11.11
CA GLU A 35 0.32 11.08 11.61
C GLU A 35 0.13 12.07 12.77
N PRO A 36 -0.81 13.05 12.73
CA PRO A 36 -1.04 13.97 13.85
C PRO A 36 -1.49 13.25 15.13
N ILE A 37 -2.19 12.12 15.01
CA ILE A 37 -2.65 11.31 16.14
C ILE A 37 -1.45 10.57 16.74
N MET A 38 -0.60 9.99 15.90
CA MET A 38 0.60 9.27 16.32
C MET A 38 1.59 10.21 17.02
N LEU A 39 1.77 11.43 16.52
CA LEU A 39 2.60 12.45 17.17
C LEU A 39 2.09 12.82 18.58
N LYS A 40 0.77 12.84 18.77
CA LYS A 40 0.15 13.11 20.08
C LYS A 40 0.24 11.92 21.03
N LEU A 41 0.05 10.70 20.53
CA LEU A 41 -0.01 9.48 21.35
C LEU A 41 1.37 8.93 21.73
N LEU A 42 2.33 8.95 20.80
CA LEU A 42 3.65 8.32 20.99
C LEU A 42 4.68 9.27 21.62
N GLY A 43 4.35 10.55 21.76
CA GLY A 43 5.27 11.57 22.27
C GLY A 43 6.54 11.70 21.40
N LYS A 44 7.66 12.10 22.01
CA LYS A 44 8.96 12.16 21.31
C LYS A 44 9.51 10.76 21.11
N MET A 45 9.18 10.15 19.98
CA MET A 45 9.81 8.90 19.58
C MET A 45 11.26 9.14 19.20
N HIS A 46 12.18 8.34 19.75
CA HIS A 46 13.61 8.55 19.53
C HIS A 46 13.98 8.08 18.11
N PRO A 47 14.75 8.89 17.37
CA PRO A 47 15.27 8.46 16.08
C PRO A 47 16.19 7.25 16.29
N LEU A 48 16.04 6.22 15.44
CA LEU A 48 16.87 5.01 15.47
C LEU A 48 18.35 5.30 15.22
N LEU A 49 18.65 6.39 14.50
CA LEU A 49 19.99 6.90 14.27
C LEU A 49 19.97 8.43 14.39
N PRO A 50 20.83 9.04 15.23
CA PRO A 50 20.85 10.49 15.38
C PRO A 50 21.05 11.23 14.05
N GLY A 51 20.22 12.25 13.80
CA GLY A 51 20.32 13.08 12.59
C GLY A 51 19.93 12.39 11.27
N LYS A 52 19.33 11.18 11.32
CA LYS A 52 18.85 10.46 10.14
C LYS A 52 17.44 9.93 10.36
N ARG A 53 16.54 10.20 9.40
CA ARG A 53 15.25 9.54 9.32
C ARG A 53 15.46 8.19 8.64
N ILE A 54 15.27 7.11 9.39
CA ILE A 54 15.35 5.76 8.86
C ILE A 54 14.01 5.41 8.22
N LYS A 55 14.04 4.77 7.05
CA LYS A 55 12.87 4.24 6.35
C LYS A 55 13.17 2.82 5.92
N LEU A 56 12.21 1.92 6.08
CA LEU A 56 12.31 0.54 5.63
C LEU A 56 11.57 0.41 4.30
N LEU A 57 12.25 -0.05 3.26
CA LEU A 57 11.66 -0.29 1.94
C LEU A 57 11.44 -1.80 1.79
N ASP A 58 10.21 -2.18 1.51
CA ASP A 58 9.82 -3.55 1.15
C ASP A 58 9.12 -3.55 -0.21
N GLY A 59 9.20 -4.66 -0.94
CA GLY A 59 8.71 -4.77 -2.31
C GLY A 59 8.00 -6.08 -2.57
N ASN A 60 6.82 -6.01 -3.19
CA ASN A 60 6.09 -7.18 -3.63
C ASN A 60 6.04 -7.24 -5.16
N CYS A 61 6.39 -8.39 -5.73
CA CYS A 61 6.32 -8.65 -7.17
C CYS A 61 5.32 -9.78 -7.41
N ILE A 62 4.13 -9.46 -7.93
CA ILE A 62 3.17 -10.46 -8.35
C ILE A 62 3.49 -10.82 -9.80
N GLU A 63 4.35 -11.81 -9.97
CA GLU A 63 4.62 -12.38 -11.29
C GLU A 63 3.40 -13.15 -11.82
N LYS A 64 3.25 -13.17 -13.16
CA LYS A 64 2.18 -13.90 -13.87
C LYS A 64 2.16 -15.42 -13.55
N SER A 65 3.26 -15.94 -13.00
CA SER A 65 3.53 -17.34 -12.65
C SER A 65 3.13 -17.74 -11.23
N HIS A 66 2.76 -16.80 -10.34
CA HIS A 66 2.35 -17.18 -8.99
C HIS A 66 1.06 -18.00 -9.04
N HIS A 67 1.16 -19.27 -8.64
CA HIS A 67 0.05 -20.22 -8.67
C HIS A 67 -1.09 -19.73 -7.77
N ARG A 68 -2.27 -19.53 -8.37
CA ARG A 68 -3.50 -19.31 -7.61
C ARG A 68 -3.67 -20.42 -6.57
N ILE A 69 -3.89 -20.01 -5.31
CA ILE A 69 -4.37 -20.92 -4.27
C ILE A 69 -5.63 -21.64 -4.76
N LYS A 70 -5.81 -22.90 -4.35
CA LYS A 70 -6.73 -23.86 -4.99
C LYS A 70 -8.15 -23.31 -5.13
N GLU A 71 -8.57 -22.55 -4.13
CA GLU A 71 -9.88 -21.92 -3.94
C GLU A 71 -10.17 -20.83 -4.98
N LEU A 72 -9.13 -20.15 -5.49
CA LEU A 72 -9.26 -19.03 -6.42
C LEU A 72 -9.09 -19.42 -7.90
N ARG A 73 -8.86 -20.70 -8.19
CA ARG A 73 -8.62 -21.18 -9.57
C ARG A 73 -9.85 -21.10 -10.48
N SER A 74 -11.06 -21.16 -9.92
CA SER A 74 -12.32 -21.04 -10.66
C SER A 74 -12.78 -19.59 -10.87
N ILE A 75 -12.16 -18.62 -10.20
CA ILE A 75 -12.53 -17.21 -10.25
C ILE A 75 -11.66 -16.50 -11.29
N ALA A 76 -12.28 -15.85 -12.28
CA ALA A 76 -11.60 -15.15 -13.38
C ALA A 76 -10.90 -13.83 -12.97
N ALA A 77 -10.89 -13.49 -11.68
CA ALA A 77 -10.25 -12.29 -11.12
C ALA A 77 -8.88 -12.64 -10.50
N GLY A 78 -7.93 -13.08 -11.34
CA GLY A 78 -6.54 -13.22 -10.90
C GLY A 78 -5.89 -11.85 -10.68
N PRO A 79 -4.97 -11.69 -9.72
CA PRO A 79 -4.23 -10.44 -9.57
C PRO A 79 -3.45 -10.15 -10.86
N LEU A 80 -3.61 -8.94 -11.39
CA LEU A 80 -2.85 -8.50 -12.56
C LEU A 80 -1.35 -8.46 -12.19
N PRO A 81 -0.45 -8.89 -13.09
CA PRO A 81 0.97 -8.81 -12.83
C PRO A 81 1.39 -7.37 -12.50
N GLY A 82 2.14 -7.18 -11.42
CA GLY A 82 2.46 -5.86 -10.93
C GLY A 82 3.57 -5.85 -9.89
N LYS A 83 4.28 -4.73 -9.82
CA LYS A 83 5.27 -4.46 -8.79
C LYS A 83 4.69 -3.42 -7.83
N SER A 84 4.89 -3.62 -6.54
CA SER A 84 4.51 -2.66 -5.51
C SER A 84 5.69 -2.46 -4.57
N LEU A 85 5.87 -1.24 -4.10
CA LEU A 85 6.81 -0.88 -3.05
C LEU A 85 6.06 -0.28 -1.87
N VAL A 86 6.48 -0.63 -0.67
CA VAL A 86 5.98 -0.05 0.58
C VAL A 86 7.16 0.50 1.37
N VAL A 87 7.00 1.73 1.85
CA VAL A 87 7.96 2.41 2.71
C VAL A 87 7.34 2.52 4.09
N TYR A 88 7.97 1.92 5.09
CA TYR A 88 7.61 2.08 6.50
C TYR A 88 8.51 3.10 7.17
N ASP A 89 7.91 4.10 7.81
CA ASP A 89 8.62 4.99 8.73
C ASP A 89 8.44 4.51 10.17
N PRO A 90 9.47 3.92 10.79
CA PRO A 90 9.41 3.48 12.17
C PRO A 90 9.22 4.63 13.14
N LEU A 91 9.56 5.89 12.80
CA LEU A 91 9.43 7.06 13.69
C LEU A 91 7.97 7.50 13.87
N LEU A 92 7.17 7.38 12.81
CA LEU A 92 5.75 7.72 12.83
C LEU A 92 4.85 6.48 12.91
N ARG A 93 5.44 5.30 12.74
CA ARG A 93 4.77 4.00 12.56
C ARG A 93 3.71 4.04 11.44
N THR A 94 4.03 4.76 10.37
CA THR A 94 3.17 4.92 9.20
C THR A 94 3.79 4.20 7.99
N ILE A 95 2.93 3.78 7.07
CA ILE A 95 3.33 3.18 5.80
C ILE A 95 2.91 4.07 4.63
N VAL A 96 3.71 4.11 3.58
CA VAL A 96 3.35 4.70 2.30
C VAL A 96 3.60 3.68 1.21
N ALA A 97 2.62 3.48 0.33
CA ALA A 97 2.72 2.55 -0.79
C ALA A 97 2.91 3.29 -2.11
N ARG A 98 3.55 2.62 -3.07
CA ARG A 98 3.62 3.04 -4.47
C ARG A 98 3.45 1.82 -5.38
N GLY A 99 2.47 1.90 -6.28
CA GLY A 99 2.37 0.97 -7.40
C GLY A 99 3.44 1.29 -8.45
N LEU A 100 4.15 0.28 -8.93
CA LEU A 100 5.08 0.43 -10.04
C LEU A 100 4.48 -0.28 -11.25
N SER A 101 3.98 0.50 -12.20
CA SER A 101 3.77 0.01 -13.57
C SER A 101 5.13 -0.23 -14.22
N SER A 102 5.19 -1.09 -15.24
CA SER A 102 6.40 -1.63 -15.86
C SER A 102 7.37 -0.61 -16.52
N GLY A 103 7.23 0.70 -16.28
CA GLY A 103 8.04 1.74 -16.91
C GLY A 103 8.47 2.94 -16.06
N ASN A 104 8.15 3.04 -14.76
CA ASN A 104 8.41 4.27 -13.99
C ASN A 104 9.24 4.05 -12.70
N MET A 105 10.57 4.14 -12.81
CA MET A 105 11.50 4.22 -11.66
C MET A 105 11.64 5.68 -11.16
N GLY A 106 10.54 6.33 -10.83
CA GLY A 106 10.59 7.65 -10.17
C GLY A 106 11.15 7.55 -8.75
N ASN A 107 11.91 8.57 -8.32
CA ASN A 107 12.62 8.64 -7.04
C ASN A 107 11.74 8.20 -5.85
N ILE A 108 12.14 7.12 -5.17
CA ILE A 108 11.36 6.43 -4.11
C ILE A 108 11.47 7.15 -2.76
N LEU A 109 12.45 8.05 -2.61
CA LEU A 109 12.86 8.61 -1.33
C LEU A 109 12.25 9.99 -0.99
N SER A 110 11.48 10.60 -1.89
CA SER A 110 10.99 11.99 -1.72
C SER A 110 9.69 12.15 -0.90
N SER A 111 9.30 11.12 -0.13
CA SER A 111 8.12 11.13 0.75
C SER A 111 8.45 11.45 2.21
#